data_AF-A0A971RPK5-F1
#
_entry.id   AF-A0A971RPK5-F1
#
_cell.length_a   1.000
_cell.length_b   1.000
_cell.length_c   1.000
_cell.angle_alpha   90.00
_cell.angle_beta   90.00
_cell.angle_gamma   90.00
#
_symmetry.space_group_name_H-M   'P 1'
#
loop_
_entity.id
_entity.type
_entity.pdbx_description
1 polymer ?
#
loop_
_entity_poly.entity_id
_entity_poly.type
_entity_poly.pdbx_seq_one_letter_code
_entity_poly.pdbx_strand_id
1 'polypeptide(L)' 'KNNDLVGQKASAGTTPRQLTDLLGSLFDLTSGSGDKGTPIVLAQGYFDHYAAD' A
#
# COMPACT_ATOMS: atom_id res chain seq x y z
N LYS A 1 4.35 -32.13 -2.33
CA LYS A 1 3.21 -31.18 -2.45
C LYS A 1 3.66 -29.95 -1.68
N ASN A 2 4.11 -28.90 -2.38
CA ASN A 2 4.72 -27.73 -1.74
C ASN A 2 3.64 -26.99 -0.95
N ASN A 3 3.74 -27.09 0.37
CA ASN A 3 2.84 -26.49 1.33
C ASN A 3 2.89 -24.97 1.21
N ASP A 4 1.69 -24.39 1.22
CA ASP A 4 1.35 -23.04 1.60
C ASP A 4 2.03 -21.91 0.82
N LEU A 5 1.44 -21.64 -0.35
CA LEU A 5 1.51 -20.32 -1.00
C LEU A 5 0.75 -19.24 -0.19
N VAL A 6 0.08 -19.60 0.91
CA VAL A 6 -0.64 -18.68 1.80
C VAL A 6 0.35 -17.65 2.36
N GLY A 7 0.26 -16.41 1.86
CA GLY A 7 1.12 -15.29 2.29
C GLY A 7 2.15 -14.82 1.25
N GLN A 8 2.34 -15.54 0.14
CA GLN A 8 3.16 -15.02 -0.96
C GLN A 8 2.31 -14.09 -1.84
N LYS A 9 2.82 -12.90 -2.21
CA LYS A 9 2.15 -11.96 -3.13
C LYS A 9 1.70 -12.65 -4.44
N ALA A 10 2.45 -13.67 -4.88
CA ALA A 10 2.12 -14.52 -6.03
C ALA A 10 0.83 -15.35 -5.85
N SER A 11 0.42 -15.65 -4.62
CA SER A 11 -0.78 -16.42 -4.28
C SER A 11 -2.06 -15.60 -4.26
N ALA A 12 -1.97 -14.26 -4.30
CA ALA A 12 -3.13 -13.38 -4.18
C ALA A 12 -4.01 -13.37 -5.44
N GLY A 13 -3.55 -13.94 -6.56
CA GLY A 13 -4.30 -13.99 -7.82
C GLY A 13 -4.63 -12.62 -8.43
N THR A 14 -4.01 -11.55 -7.92
CA THR A 14 -4.20 -10.19 -8.42
C THR A 14 -3.12 -9.86 -9.45
N THR A 15 -3.45 -9.02 -10.43
CA THR A 15 -2.44 -8.42 -11.30
C THR A 15 -1.42 -7.65 -10.45
N PRO A 16 -0.10 -7.89 -10.61
CA PRO A 16 0.91 -7.18 -9.83
C PRO A 16 0.72 -5.66 -9.95
N ARG A 17 0.59 -4.99 -8.81
CA ARG A 17 0.45 -3.53 -8.71
C ARG A 17 1.61 -3.00 -7.89
N GLN A 18 2.19 -1.85 -8.25
CA GLN A 18 3.26 -1.30 -7.43
C GLN A 18 2.70 -0.86 -6.08
N LEU A 19 3.49 -1.05 -5.01
CA LEU A 19 3.06 -0.69 -3.65
C LEU A 19 2.75 0.81 -3.55
N THR A 20 3.49 1.64 -4.29
CA THR A 20 3.26 3.08 -4.44
C THR A 20 1.90 3.41 -5.04
N ASP A 21 1.42 2.62 -6.02
CA ASP A 21 0.11 2.85 -6.65
C ASP A 21 -1.05 2.54 -5.69
N LEU A 22 -0.87 1.50 -4.86
CA LEU A 22 -1.83 1.14 -3.81
C LEU A 22 -1.89 2.22 -2.73
N LEU A 23 -0.73 2.71 -2.30
CA LEU A 23 -0.63 3.78 -1.31
C LEU A 23 -1.19 5.10 -1.85
N GLY A 24 -0.94 5.42 -3.11
CA GLY A 24 -1.52 6.60 -3.78
C GLY A 24 -3.05 6.54 -3.79
N SER A 25 -3.62 5.39 -4.12
CA SER A 25 -5.08 5.18 -4.10
C SER A 25 -5.67 5.28 -2.68
N LEU A 26 -4.94 4.79 -1.68
CA LEU A 26 -5.34 4.93 -0.28
C LEU A 26 -5.30 6.39 0.17
N PHE A 27 -4.24 7.13 -0.19
CA PHE A 27 -4.12 8.55 0.15
C PHE A 27 -5.24 9.38 -0.46
N ASP A 28 -5.55 9.15 -1.73
CA ASP A 28 -6.69 9.78 -2.42
C ASP A 28 -8.02 9.50 -1.69
N LEU A 29 -8.26 8.25 -1.28
CA LEU A 29 -9.44 7.88 -0.49
C LEU A 29 -9.48 8.58 0.88
N THR A 30 -8.34 8.66 1.57
CA THR A 30 -8.26 9.25 2.92
C THR A 30 -8.32 10.78 2.90
N SER A 31 -7.77 11.43 1.88
CA SER A 31 -7.80 12.88 1.73
C SER A 31 -9.16 13.38 1.25
N GLY A 32 -9.88 12.56 0.48
CA GLY A 32 -11.13 12.94 -0.17
C GLY A 32 -10.94 14.07 -1.19
N SER A 33 -12.05 14.60 -1.71
CA SER A 33 -12.09 15.55 -2.83
C SER A 33 -11.68 17.01 -2.50
N GLY A 34 -11.04 17.27 -1.35
CA GLY A 34 -10.42 18.57 -1.08
C GLY A 34 -11.31 19.68 -0.49
N ASP A 35 -12.59 19.43 -0.18
CA ASP A 35 -13.54 20.49 0.22
C ASP A 35 -13.41 20.98 1.69
N LYS A 36 -12.45 20.50 2.48
CA LYS A 36 -12.35 20.83 3.92
C LYS A 36 -11.06 21.56 4.35
N GLY A 37 -10.31 22.11 3.40
CA GLY A 37 -8.96 22.65 3.67
C GLY A 37 -7.91 21.54 3.59
N THR A 38 -6.69 21.93 3.23
CA THR A 38 -5.59 21.01 2.83
C THR A 38 -5.48 19.78 3.75
N PRO A 39 -5.94 18.60 3.31
CA PRO A 39 -5.90 17.41 4.13
C PRO A 39 -4.46 16.91 4.26
N ILE A 40 -3.99 16.74 5.51
CA ILE A 40 -2.66 16.17 5.79
C ILE A 40 -2.85 14.69 6.12
N VAL A 41 -2.17 13.82 5.36
CA VAL A 41 -2.17 12.37 5.58
C VAL A 41 -0.79 11.97 6.10
N LEU A 42 -0.74 11.32 7.27
CA LEU A 42 0.50 10.81 7.87
C LEU A 42 0.66 9.32 7.56
N ALA A 43 1.69 8.98 6.81
CA ALA A 43 2.08 7.59 6.57
C ALA A 43 3.17 7.17 7.57
N GLN A 44 2.85 6.19 8.42
CA GLN A 44 3.78 5.60 9.40
C GLN A 44 4.18 4.20 8.98
N GLY A 45 5.40 3.77 9.32
CA GLY A 45 5.86 2.41 9.06
C GLY A 45 6.24 2.09 7.61
N TYR A 46 5.98 3.00 6.66
CA TYR A 46 6.18 2.73 5.24
C TYR A 46 7.65 2.50 4.86
N PHE A 47 8.58 3.20 5.52
CA PHE A 47 10.01 3.14 5.21
C PHE A 47 10.86 2.41 6.26
N ASP A 48 10.23 1.83 7.28
CA ASP A 48 10.94 1.22 8.42
C ASP A 48 11.91 0.10 7.98
N HIS A 49 11.62 -0.54 6.83
CA HIS A 49 12.45 -1.60 6.25
C HIS A 49 13.04 -1.26 4.88
N TYR A 50 12.88 -0.03 4.38
CA TYR A 50 13.36 0.34 3.04
C TYR A 50 14.89 0.43 2.94
N ALA A 51 15.57 0.57 4.09
CA ALA A 51 17.04 0.64 4.19
C ALA A 51 17.65 -0.55 4.96
N ALA A 52 16.85 -1.56 5.31
CA ALA A 52 17.29 -2.71 6.11
C ALA A 52 17.83 -3.88 5.27
N ASP A 53 17.74 -3.78 3.94
CA ASP A 53 18.28 -4.72 2.94
C ASP A 53 19.34 -4.04 2.06
#